data_AF-A0A3C1A033-F1
#
_entry.id   AF-A0A3C1A033-F1
#
_cell.length_a   1.000
_cell.length_b   1.000
_cell.length_c   1.000
_cell.angle_alpha   90.00
_cell.angle_beta   90.00
_cell.angle_gamma   90.00
#
_symmetry.space_group_name_H-M   'P 1'
#
loop_
_entity.id
_entity.type
_entity.pdbx_description
1 polymer ?
#
loop_
_entity_poly.entity_id
_entity_poly.type
_entity_poly.pdbx_seq_one_letter_code
_entity_poly.pdbx_strand_id
1 'polypeptide(L)'
;MNRRRKRRGGFQKRNKHDPPHRHLAHLFCGRVSAGKLGDNGSLAKRGNVSRNLWTPFPASDVGKLVYFLCTKSSVLPIRDVLNDQGQGLKLEPNYETGTYNFCRFCNQPSVVAAIRHDYRYLLLVTRYTGLDPRFWGQYYVVGYYDLEGWMELGTRKAVKAKQLKFVRIEDAFHVTPEICRKWGTSYGNLRWLTQVLQGEDFEEVLEHLQRAPNATSEYITEVKKLSDQLVKNFQVPRGRIFIVNVGVNASHYPLQSPIFADTSFEFIPIPEYRPFEGPYIHTYRDLRSYHWSEKDLLRYIPERLHDDQVHDDPEFDTPTYGDSMSARAAKLRQVKAGDFLFFLARLVGYERERFCGEAGFYFIGFIEVEEILRNVSRHPAPEVIEAWRRNAHIRRGLADASAYDGFYVFKGTERSTRFWRAVPLDRKLADKCLRTVAGKAWHWDPNKSELQVIGSYTRAVRCHINPSEPGG
;
A
#
# COMPACT_ATOMS: atom_id res chain seq x y z
N MET A 1 -27.95 -53.71 13.31
CA MET A 1 -27.01 -53.54 12.18
C MET A 1 -27.17 -52.13 11.61
N ASN A 2 -26.27 -51.19 11.92
CA ASN A 2 -26.31 -49.86 11.31
C ASN A 2 -24.89 -49.31 11.16
N ARG A 3 -24.38 -49.27 9.92
CA ARG A 3 -23.06 -48.75 9.54
C ARG A 3 -23.16 -47.24 9.33
N ARG A 4 -22.55 -46.44 10.22
CA ARG A 4 -22.24 -45.03 9.95
C ARG A 4 -20.81 -44.91 9.42
N ARG A 5 -20.68 -44.61 8.12
CA ARG A 5 -19.42 -44.25 7.45
C ARG A 5 -18.93 -42.87 7.92
N LYS A 6 -17.76 -42.81 8.55
CA LYS A 6 -16.97 -41.58 8.77
C LYS A 6 -16.42 -41.10 7.42
N ARG A 7 -16.86 -39.94 6.93
CA ARG A 7 -16.16 -39.19 5.87
C ARG A 7 -15.01 -38.41 6.51
N ARG A 8 -13.77 -38.77 6.19
CA ARG A 8 -12.58 -37.95 6.43
C ARG A 8 -12.53 -36.88 5.33
N GLY A 9 -12.82 -35.63 5.67
CA GLY A 9 -12.52 -34.47 4.82
C GLY A 9 -11.10 -34.01 5.10
N GLY A 10 -10.21 -34.18 4.12
CA GLY A 10 -8.84 -33.64 4.17
C GLY A 10 -8.88 -32.12 4.04
N PHE A 11 -8.42 -31.42 5.08
CA PHE A 11 -8.19 -29.98 5.05
C PHE A 11 -6.85 -29.74 4.34
N GLN A 12 -6.88 -29.41 3.05
CA GLN A 12 -5.71 -28.88 2.35
C GLN A 12 -5.40 -27.48 2.91
N LYS A 13 -4.32 -27.38 3.69
CA LYS A 13 -3.71 -26.10 4.05
C LYS A 13 -3.25 -25.40 2.76
N ARG A 14 -3.97 -24.37 2.32
CA ARG A 14 -3.45 -23.42 1.33
C ARG A 14 -2.33 -22.63 2.00
N ASN A 15 -1.08 -22.87 1.57
CA ASN A 15 0.05 -22.01 1.90
C ASN A 15 -0.20 -20.62 1.29
N LYS A 16 -0.54 -19.64 2.14
CA LYS A 16 -0.48 -18.22 1.80
C LYS A 16 0.98 -17.78 1.84
N HIS A 17 1.73 -18.07 0.78
CA HIS A 17 2.98 -17.37 0.51
C HIS A 17 2.67 -16.16 -0.37
N ASP A 18 2.77 -14.96 0.20
CA ASP A 18 2.86 -13.74 -0.60
C ASP A 18 4.26 -13.71 -1.27
N PRO A 19 4.36 -13.55 -2.60
CA PRO A 19 5.65 -13.53 -3.27
C PRO A 19 6.46 -12.26 -2.90
N PRO A 20 7.80 -12.38 -2.79
CA PRO A 20 8.68 -11.37 -2.19
C PRO A 20 8.82 -10.05 -2.98
N HIS A 21 8.25 -9.94 -4.18
CA HIS A 21 8.49 -8.81 -5.09
C HIS A 21 7.44 -7.68 -5.04
N ARG A 22 6.40 -7.81 -4.20
CA ARG A 22 5.31 -6.81 -4.03
C ARG A 22 5.69 -5.52 -3.28
N HIS A 23 6.99 -5.18 -3.13
CA HIS A 23 7.43 -4.32 -2.02
C HIS A 23 8.11 -2.99 -2.36
N LEU A 24 8.31 -2.65 -3.63
CA LEU A 24 9.15 -1.49 -4.00
C LEU A 24 8.42 -0.14 -4.05
N ALA A 25 7.08 -0.12 -4.07
CA ALA A 25 6.30 1.12 -4.16
C ALA A 25 6.38 2.01 -2.90
N HIS A 26 6.87 1.49 -1.78
CA HIS A 26 6.81 2.18 -0.48
C HIS A 26 7.91 3.23 -0.26
N LEU A 27 8.99 3.21 -1.05
CA LEU A 27 10.13 4.12 -0.90
C LEU A 27 9.80 5.58 -1.31
N PHE A 28 8.65 5.80 -1.96
CA PHE A 28 8.18 7.14 -2.35
C PHE A 28 7.18 7.78 -1.37
N CYS A 29 6.74 7.07 -0.33
CA CYS A 29 5.61 7.49 0.53
C CYS A 29 6.02 8.33 1.77
N GLY A 30 7.32 8.60 1.96
CA GLY A 30 7.88 9.12 3.22
C GLY A 30 7.89 10.64 3.43
N ARG A 31 6.96 11.41 2.85
CA ARG A 31 6.87 12.86 3.13
C ARG A 31 5.44 13.34 3.27
N VAL A 32 4.86 13.14 4.44
CA VAL A 32 3.83 14.06 4.97
C VAL A 32 4.51 14.81 6.12
N SER A 33 4.93 16.04 5.84
CA SER A 33 5.57 16.91 6.82
C SER A 33 4.54 17.41 7.85
N ALA A 34 4.72 17.04 9.11
CA ALA A 34 4.11 17.73 10.24
C ALA A 34 4.69 19.15 10.32
N GLY A 35 3.83 20.17 10.20
CA GLY A 35 4.22 21.57 10.32
C GLY A 35 4.70 21.91 11.74
N LYS A 36 5.77 22.71 11.82
CA LYS A 36 6.35 23.23 13.07
C LYS A 36 5.38 24.21 13.75
N LEU A 37 5.22 24.07 15.07
CA LEU A 37 4.67 25.10 15.94
C LEU A 37 5.68 26.25 16.11
N GLY A 38 5.22 27.49 15.98
CA GLY A 38 5.94 28.73 16.25
C GLY A 38 4.99 29.93 16.24
N ASP A 39 5.18 30.81 17.22
CA ASP A 39 4.20 31.73 17.84
C ASP A 39 3.85 33.04 17.07
N ASN A 40 2.60 33.47 17.31
CA ASN A 40 1.97 34.80 17.37
C ASN A 40 2.12 35.89 16.29
N GLY A 41 0.94 36.31 15.77
CA GLY A 41 0.67 37.59 15.12
C GLY A 41 -0.76 37.65 14.57
N SER A 42 -1.66 38.32 15.28
CA SER A 42 -3.12 38.33 15.09
C SER A 42 -3.61 38.85 13.73
N LEU A 43 -4.56 38.16 13.11
CA LEU A 43 -5.70 38.75 12.38
C LEU A 43 -6.82 37.69 12.22
N ALA A 44 -8.05 38.15 12.40
CA ALA A 44 -9.16 37.36 12.91
C ALA A 44 -10.00 36.63 11.84
N LYS A 45 -10.52 35.47 12.26
CA LYS A 45 -11.83 34.86 11.93
C LYS A 45 -12.08 34.42 10.46
N ARG A 46 -11.95 33.11 10.23
CA ARG A 46 -13.05 32.20 9.81
C ARG A 46 -12.68 30.78 10.27
N GLY A 47 -13.57 30.17 11.04
CA GLY A 47 -13.30 28.94 11.79
C GLY A 47 -12.99 27.76 10.90
N ASN A 48 -11.72 27.36 10.87
CA ASN A 48 -11.29 26.07 10.34
C ASN A 48 -10.98 25.19 11.55
N VAL A 49 -11.99 24.47 12.05
CA VAL A 49 -11.77 23.46 13.07
C VAL A 49 -11.07 22.31 12.38
N SER A 50 -9.74 22.29 12.45
CA SER A 50 -8.91 21.10 12.24
C SER A 50 -9.40 20.03 13.23
N ARG A 51 -10.38 19.22 12.82
CA ARG A 51 -10.90 18.13 13.64
C ARG A 51 -9.84 17.04 13.67
N ASN A 52 -9.32 16.77 14.87
CA ASN A 52 -8.35 15.71 15.09
C ASN A 52 -8.98 14.38 14.64
N LEU A 53 -8.38 13.71 13.64
CA LEU A 53 -8.89 12.47 13.05
C LEU A 53 -8.75 11.25 13.98
N TRP A 54 -8.09 11.42 15.13
CA TRP A 54 -7.80 10.39 16.11
C TRP A 54 -8.82 10.42 17.25
N THR A 55 -9.43 9.28 17.54
CA THR A 55 -10.20 9.06 18.76
C THR A 55 -9.23 9.02 19.94
N PRO A 56 -9.46 9.78 21.03
CA PRO A 56 -8.58 9.77 22.19
C PRO A 56 -8.42 8.37 22.80
N PHE A 57 -7.22 8.08 23.31
CA PHE A 57 -6.92 6.88 24.08
C PHE A 57 -7.05 7.17 25.58
N PRO A 58 -7.71 6.31 26.37
CA PRO A 58 -7.79 6.48 27.81
C PRO A 58 -6.43 6.26 28.50
N ALA A 59 -6.30 6.86 29.68
CA ALA A 59 -5.14 6.64 30.52
C ALA A 59 -5.23 5.28 31.23
N SER A 60 -4.17 4.47 31.18
CA SER A 60 -3.98 3.27 31.99
C SER A 60 -2.49 2.96 32.11
N ASP A 61 -2.12 2.14 33.10
CA ASP A 61 -0.74 1.69 33.31
C ASP A 61 -0.61 0.22 32.90
N VAL A 62 -1.08 -0.08 31.69
CA VAL A 62 -1.11 -1.43 31.13
C VAL A 62 -0.40 -1.47 29.78
N GLY A 63 0.53 -2.41 29.63
CA GLY A 63 1.37 -2.59 28.45
C GLY A 63 1.03 -3.84 27.66
N LYS A 64 0.77 -3.70 26.36
CA LYS A 64 0.65 -4.83 25.43
C LYS A 64 2.00 -5.11 24.77
N LEU A 65 2.51 -6.34 24.89
CA LEU A 65 3.70 -6.74 24.13
C LEU A 65 3.39 -6.81 22.63
N VAL A 66 4.29 -6.26 21.81
CA VAL A 66 4.17 -6.18 20.35
C VAL A 66 5.50 -6.52 19.68
N TYR A 67 5.56 -7.65 18.98
CA TYR A 67 6.75 -8.18 18.33
C TYR A 67 6.86 -7.62 16.92
N PHE A 68 8.08 -7.29 16.55
CA PHE A 68 8.45 -6.98 15.19
C PHE A 68 9.73 -7.72 14.79
N LEU A 69 9.86 -7.97 13.49
CA LEU A 69 11.03 -8.60 12.92
C LEU A 69 12.17 -7.59 12.86
N CYS A 70 13.32 -7.91 13.45
CA CYS A 70 14.54 -7.11 13.42
C CYS A 70 15.28 -7.32 12.11
N THR A 71 15.86 -6.26 11.52
CA THR A 71 16.81 -6.41 10.40
C THR A 71 18.09 -7.11 10.87
N LYS A 72 18.76 -7.81 9.96
CA LYS A 72 20.12 -8.35 10.13
C LYS A 72 21.20 -7.34 9.79
N SER A 73 20.85 -6.22 9.18
CA SER A 73 21.80 -5.27 8.60
C SER A 73 22.09 -4.04 9.47
N SER A 74 21.71 -4.04 10.76
CA SER A 74 22.02 -2.95 11.67
C SER A 74 22.41 -3.44 13.07
N VAL A 75 23.21 -2.64 13.78
CA VAL A 75 23.47 -2.84 15.21
C VAL A 75 22.23 -2.46 16.04
N LEU A 76 21.49 -1.44 15.62
CA LEU A 76 20.25 -1.04 16.29
C LEU A 76 19.16 -2.09 16.04
N PRO A 77 18.30 -2.39 17.02
CA PRO A 77 17.24 -3.37 16.88
C PRO A 77 16.02 -2.76 16.17
N ILE A 78 16.23 -2.29 14.93
CA ILE A 78 15.20 -1.69 14.09
C ILE A 78 14.44 -2.74 13.29
N ARG A 79 13.23 -2.41 12.86
CA ARG A 79 12.41 -3.28 12.00
C ARG A 79 13.14 -3.73 10.72
N ASP A 80 12.77 -4.89 10.19
CA ASP A 80 13.32 -5.47 8.95
C ASP A 80 12.91 -4.68 7.71
N VAL A 81 13.58 -3.55 7.50
CA VAL A 81 13.36 -2.63 6.37
C VAL A 81 13.92 -3.16 5.05
N LEU A 82 14.78 -4.18 5.08
CA LEU A 82 15.44 -4.74 3.89
C LEU A 82 14.83 -6.07 3.43
N ASN A 83 13.87 -6.62 4.19
CA ASN A 83 13.35 -7.96 3.97
C ASN A 83 14.45 -9.04 4.07
N ASP A 84 15.46 -8.82 4.92
CA ASP A 84 16.55 -9.78 5.12
C ASP A 84 16.11 -11.01 5.95
N GLN A 85 14.91 -10.96 6.52
CA GLN A 85 14.23 -12.10 7.13
C GLN A 85 13.36 -12.90 6.14
N GLY A 86 13.17 -12.41 4.90
CA GLY A 86 12.34 -13.08 3.88
C GLY A 86 10.85 -13.09 4.20
N GLN A 87 10.35 -12.09 4.94
CA GLN A 87 8.94 -11.97 5.37
C GLN A 87 8.23 -10.73 4.79
N GLY A 88 8.80 -10.14 3.74
CA GLY A 88 8.43 -8.86 3.15
C GLY A 88 8.94 -7.65 3.93
N LEU A 89 9.07 -6.49 3.26
CA LEU A 89 9.57 -5.24 3.87
C LEU A 89 8.66 -4.82 5.03
N LYS A 90 9.26 -4.52 6.18
CA LYS A 90 8.52 -4.08 7.38
C LYS A 90 8.47 -2.57 7.46
N LEU A 91 7.25 -2.05 7.50
CA LEU A 91 6.95 -0.62 7.70
C LEU A 91 6.54 -0.29 9.13
N GLU A 92 6.38 -1.32 9.96
CA GLU A 92 5.93 -1.23 11.35
C GLU A 92 6.95 -1.92 12.26
N PRO A 93 7.15 -1.43 13.49
CA PRO A 93 6.66 -0.16 14.05
C PRO A 93 7.16 1.08 13.29
N ASN A 94 6.25 2.02 13.03
CA ASN A 94 6.58 3.29 12.36
C ASN A 94 7.03 4.34 13.39
N TYR A 95 8.33 4.35 13.64
CA TYR A 95 9.00 5.27 14.56
C TYR A 95 8.95 6.72 14.05
N GLU A 96 8.91 6.91 12.73
CA GLU A 96 9.06 8.20 12.05
C GLU A 96 7.88 9.13 12.32
N THR A 97 6.68 8.58 12.48
CA THR A 97 5.48 9.36 12.81
C THR A 97 4.83 8.95 14.13
N GLY A 98 5.44 8.03 14.88
CA GLY A 98 4.89 7.51 16.13
C GLY A 98 3.55 6.82 15.96
N THR A 99 3.39 6.02 14.90
CA THR A 99 2.15 5.28 14.63
C THR A 99 2.40 3.79 14.57
N TYR A 100 1.38 2.99 14.85
CA TYR A 100 1.42 1.53 14.70
C TYR A 100 0.15 1.06 13.99
N ASN A 101 0.30 0.09 13.09
CA ASN A 101 -0.74 -0.33 12.13
C ASN A 101 -1.19 0.75 11.14
N PHE A 102 -0.57 1.93 11.15
CA PHE A 102 -0.89 2.99 10.21
C PHE A 102 -0.26 2.73 8.85
N CYS A 103 0.99 2.28 8.78
CA CYS A 103 1.73 2.01 7.56
C CYS A 103 1.40 0.67 6.90
N ARG A 104 1.20 -0.38 7.69
CA ARG A 104 0.86 -1.72 7.15
C ARG A 104 0.00 -2.49 8.15
N PHE A 105 -0.84 -3.40 7.64
CA PHE A 105 -1.56 -4.33 8.50
C PHE A 105 -0.53 -5.28 9.15
N CYS A 106 -0.17 -5.00 10.40
CA CYS A 106 0.84 -5.72 11.15
C CYS A 106 0.35 -5.91 12.59
N ASN A 107 0.20 -7.16 13.01
CA ASN A 107 -0.22 -7.47 14.37
C ASN A 107 -1.53 -6.77 14.81
N GLN A 108 -2.51 -6.73 13.90
CA GLN A 108 -3.84 -6.16 14.15
C GLN A 108 -4.52 -6.71 15.43
N PRO A 109 -4.42 -8.01 15.78
CA PRO A 109 -5.02 -8.52 17.00
C PRO A 109 -4.55 -7.80 18.27
N SER A 110 -3.25 -7.51 18.40
CA SER A 110 -2.73 -6.77 19.56
C SER A 110 -3.21 -5.33 19.60
N VAL A 111 -3.31 -4.65 18.45
CA VAL A 111 -3.83 -3.27 18.41
C VAL A 111 -5.32 -3.22 18.72
N VAL A 112 -6.11 -4.16 18.20
CA VAL A 112 -7.54 -4.27 18.54
C VAL A 112 -7.71 -4.57 20.02
N ALA A 113 -6.90 -5.47 20.59
CA ALA A 113 -6.91 -5.75 22.02
C ALA A 113 -6.56 -4.51 22.84
N ALA A 114 -5.53 -3.76 22.45
CA ALA A 114 -5.15 -2.52 23.12
C ALA A 114 -6.28 -1.48 23.11
N ILE A 115 -6.97 -1.31 21.98
CA ILE A 115 -8.10 -0.38 21.87
C ILE A 115 -9.32 -0.87 22.66
N ARG A 116 -9.59 -2.18 22.66
CA ARG A 116 -10.77 -2.76 23.31
C ARG A 116 -10.65 -2.78 24.84
N HIS A 117 -9.44 -2.93 25.34
CA HIS A 117 -9.15 -3.13 26.76
C HIS A 117 -8.30 -2.00 27.34
N ASP A 118 -8.21 -0.87 26.62
CA ASP A 118 -7.56 0.34 27.07
C ASP A 118 -6.09 0.14 27.48
N TYR A 119 -5.33 -0.70 26.78
CA TYR A 119 -3.90 -0.87 27.03
C TYR A 119 -3.14 0.32 26.46
N ARG A 120 -2.80 1.28 27.32
CA ARG A 120 -2.20 2.56 26.92
C ARG A 120 -0.81 2.40 26.32
N TYR A 121 -0.06 1.37 26.70
CA TYR A 121 1.30 1.18 26.23
C TYR A 121 1.39 0.04 25.23
N LEU A 122 2.08 0.26 24.11
CA LEU A 122 2.65 -0.84 23.33
C LEU A 122 4.11 -0.99 23.71
N LEU A 123 4.50 -2.17 24.19
CA LEU A 123 5.87 -2.51 24.54
C LEU A 123 6.49 -3.31 23.38
N LEU A 124 7.48 -2.72 22.70
CA LEU A 124 8.01 -3.24 21.45
C LEU A 124 9.09 -4.27 21.75
N VAL A 125 8.80 -5.54 21.44
CA VAL A 125 9.71 -6.66 21.65
C VAL A 125 10.30 -7.13 20.32
N THR A 126 11.55 -7.58 20.32
CA THR A 126 12.11 -8.27 19.16
C THR A 126 13.04 -9.38 19.58
N ARG A 127 13.22 -10.35 18.66
CA ARG A 127 14.30 -11.34 18.77
C ARG A 127 15.46 -10.76 17.97
N TYR A 128 16.54 -10.40 18.66
CA TYR A 128 17.63 -9.67 18.03
C TYR A 128 18.37 -10.54 17.01
N THR A 129 18.57 -9.98 15.82
CA THR A 129 19.27 -10.64 14.71
C THR A 129 20.25 -9.70 14.02
N GLY A 130 20.54 -8.54 14.63
CA GLY A 130 21.33 -7.47 14.03
C GLY A 130 22.82 -7.79 13.91
N LEU A 131 23.68 -6.78 13.86
CA LEU A 131 25.11 -6.98 13.60
C LEU A 131 25.94 -7.32 14.84
N ASP A 132 25.41 -7.14 16.05
CA ASP A 132 26.16 -7.42 17.28
C ASP A 132 25.91 -8.86 17.79
N PRO A 133 26.88 -9.78 17.65
CA PRO A 133 26.67 -11.19 17.96
C PRO A 133 26.42 -11.47 19.45
N ARG A 134 26.76 -10.53 20.35
CA ARG A 134 26.58 -10.69 21.80
C ARG A 134 25.10 -10.85 22.19
N PHE A 135 24.20 -10.26 21.40
CA PHE A 135 22.76 -10.23 21.67
C PHE A 135 21.96 -11.19 20.78
N TRP A 136 22.62 -11.95 19.89
CA TRP A 136 21.95 -12.75 18.86
C TRP A 136 20.98 -13.79 19.42
N GLY A 137 19.81 -13.85 18.80
CA GLY A 137 18.79 -14.87 19.06
C GLY A 137 18.03 -14.72 20.37
N GLN A 138 18.36 -13.71 21.18
CA GLN A 138 17.71 -13.39 22.45
C GLN A 138 16.57 -12.38 22.26
N TYR A 139 15.64 -12.31 23.21
CA TYR A 139 14.48 -11.42 23.15
C TYR A 139 14.69 -10.19 24.04
N TYR A 140 14.34 -9.01 23.50
CA TYR A 140 14.48 -7.74 24.21
C TYR A 140 13.23 -6.89 24.01
N VAL A 141 12.79 -6.21 25.07
CA VAL A 141 11.90 -5.05 24.94
C VAL A 141 12.80 -3.84 24.68
N VAL A 142 12.65 -3.24 23.50
CA VAL A 142 13.59 -2.23 22.97
C VAL A 142 13.00 -0.82 22.96
N GLY A 143 11.74 -0.68 23.32
CA GLY A 143 11.06 0.60 23.36
C GLY A 143 9.58 0.48 23.66
N TYR A 144 8.91 1.63 23.74
CA TYR A 144 7.48 1.70 23.97
C TYR A 144 6.83 2.84 23.20
N TYR A 145 5.53 2.70 22.96
CA TYR A 145 4.61 3.78 22.58
C TYR A 145 3.66 4.03 23.74
N ASP A 146 3.60 5.27 24.25
CA ASP A 146 2.53 5.78 25.11
C ASP A 146 1.43 6.35 24.21
N LEU A 147 0.28 5.70 24.13
CA LEU A 147 -0.77 6.00 23.14
C LEU A 147 -1.61 7.24 23.52
N GLU A 148 -1.85 8.14 22.57
CA GLU A 148 -2.79 9.27 22.71
C GLU A 148 -4.09 9.10 21.91
N GLY A 149 -4.07 8.26 20.88
CA GLY A 149 -5.27 8.07 20.08
C GLY A 149 -5.22 6.90 19.13
N TRP A 150 -6.38 6.59 18.57
CA TRP A 150 -6.57 5.52 17.59
C TRP A 150 -7.54 5.96 16.50
N MET A 151 -7.51 5.26 15.36
CA MET A 151 -8.44 5.50 14.26
C MET A 151 -8.76 4.23 13.49
N GLU A 152 -9.86 4.24 12.77
CA GLU A 152 -10.21 3.19 11.80
C GLU A 152 -9.72 3.59 10.40
N LEU A 153 -8.97 2.71 9.76
CA LEU A 153 -8.46 2.81 8.40
C LEU A 153 -9.03 1.64 7.60
N GLY A 154 -10.25 1.79 7.09
CA GLY A 154 -10.94 0.68 6.44
C GLY A 154 -11.23 -0.46 7.42
N THR A 155 -10.59 -1.64 7.26
CA THR A 155 -10.77 -2.78 8.21
C THR A 155 -9.70 -2.90 9.27
N ARG A 156 -8.75 -1.98 9.34
CA ARG A 156 -7.72 -2.00 10.37
C ARG A 156 -7.87 -0.80 11.28
N LYS A 157 -7.38 -0.98 12.49
CA LYS A 157 -7.26 0.08 13.49
C LYS A 157 -5.80 0.41 13.64
N ALA A 158 -5.48 1.69 13.59
CA ALA A 158 -4.16 2.21 13.86
C ALA A 158 -4.16 2.97 15.18
N VAL A 159 -3.00 3.04 15.82
CA VAL A 159 -2.79 3.84 17.03
C VAL A 159 -1.67 4.85 16.81
N LYS A 160 -1.73 5.93 17.57
CA LYS A 160 -0.76 7.03 17.57
C LYS A 160 -0.23 7.24 18.97
N ALA A 161 1.08 7.35 19.06
CA ALA A 161 1.79 7.61 20.30
C ALA A 161 1.80 9.11 20.60
N LYS A 162 1.48 9.48 21.85
CA LYS A 162 1.81 10.79 22.44
C LYS A 162 3.31 10.97 22.51
N GLN A 163 3.95 9.90 23.00
CA GLN A 163 5.38 9.80 23.20
C GLN A 163 5.80 8.39 22.84
N LEU A 164 6.96 8.28 22.20
CA LEU A 164 7.65 7.02 22.03
C LEU A 164 9.09 7.15 22.50
N LYS A 165 9.67 6.03 22.90
CA LYS A 165 11.08 5.94 23.23
C LYS A 165 11.60 4.58 22.83
N PHE A 166 12.73 4.58 22.12
CA PHE A 166 13.54 3.40 21.84
C PHE A 166 14.91 3.56 22.44
N VAL A 167 15.55 2.44 22.75
CA VAL A 167 16.87 2.38 23.39
C VAL A 167 17.81 1.54 22.53
N ARG A 168 19.12 1.66 22.75
CA ARG A 168 20.08 0.77 22.06
C ARG A 168 19.97 -0.66 22.61
N ILE A 169 20.53 -1.63 21.90
CA ILE A 169 20.36 -3.05 22.27
C ILE A 169 21.01 -3.38 23.61
N GLU A 170 22.14 -2.74 23.93
CA GLU A 170 22.86 -2.84 25.20
C GLU A 170 22.07 -2.28 26.39
N ASP A 171 21.16 -1.34 26.14
CA ASP A 171 20.31 -0.71 27.14
C ASP A 171 18.89 -1.32 27.18
N ALA A 172 18.59 -2.26 26.28
CA ALA A 172 17.27 -2.86 26.16
C ALA A 172 16.96 -3.82 27.33
N PHE A 173 15.67 -3.96 27.66
CA PHE A 173 15.25 -4.87 28.72
C PHE A 173 15.34 -6.32 28.20
N HIS A 174 16.29 -7.09 28.73
CA HIS A 174 16.50 -8.48 28.33
C HIS A 174 15.39 -9.37 28.88
N VAL A 175 14.63 -10.00 27.99
CA VAL A 175 13.57 -10.95 28.36
C VAL A 175 14.18 -12.34 28.39
N THR A 176 14.42 -12.88 29.58
CA THR A 176 14.94 -14.24 29.81
C THR A 176 13.81 -15.27 29.91
N PRO A 177 14.11 -16.59 29.83
CA PRO A 177 13.14 -17.63 30.12
C PRO A 177 12.52 -17.52 31.53
N GLU A 178 13.28 -17.04 32.52
CA GLU A 178 12.83 -16.79 33.89
C GLU A 178 11.77 -15.69 33.91
N ILE A 179 12.03 -14.57 33.23
CA ILE A 179 11.08 -13.47 33.08
C ILE A 179 9.82 -13.94 32.35
N CYS A 180 9.95 -14.77 31.31
CA CYS A 180 8.79 -15.35 30.63
C CYS A 180 7.90 -16.16 31.58
N ARG A 181 8.51 -16.96 32.48
CA ARG A 181 7.76 -17.70 33.51
C ARG A 181 7.05 -16.75 34.48
N LYS A 182 7.71 -15.65 34.90
CA LYS A 182 7.11 -14.58 35.72
C LYS A 182 5.87 -14.00 35.04
N TRP A 183 5.97 -13.69 33.75
CA TRP A 183 4.87 -13.16 32.93
C TRP A 183 3.82 -14.20 32.50
N GLY A 184 3.89 -15.45 33.01
CA GLY A 184 2.93 -16.50 32.66
C GLY A 184 2.97 -16.93 31.18
N THR A 185 4.13 -16.84 30.53
CA THR A 185 4.32 -17.23 29.12
C THR A 185 5.53 -18.14 28.91
N SER A 186 5.71 -18.62 27.68
CA SER A 186 6.91 -19.35 27.27
C SER A 186 7.76 -18.50 26.33
N TYR A 187 9.07 -18.75 26.34
CA TYR A 187 10.04 -18.00 25.55
C TYR A 187 9.71 -17.98 24.05
N GLY A 188 9.29 -19.13 23.49
CA GLY A 188 8.87 -19.24 22.09
C GLY A 188 7.56 -18.51 21.76
N ASN A 189 6.73 -18.22 22.78
CA ASN A 189 5.45 -17.55 22.60
C ASN A 189 5.56 -16.04 22.45
N LEU A 190 6.71 -15.43 22.77
CA LEU A 190 6.93 -13.99 22.60
C LEU A 190 6.76 -13.53 21.14
N ARG A 191 6.96 -14.43 20.17
CA ARG A 191 6.68 -14.16 18.75
C ARG A 191 5.18 -14.02 18.44
N TRP A 192 4.31 -14.65 19.24
CA TRP A 192 2.86 -14.75 19.00
C TRP A 192 2.02 -13.73 19.79
N LEU A 193 2.64 -12.93 20.68
CA LEU A 193 2.11 -11.64 21.13
C LEU A 193 0.81 -11.63 21.90
N THR A 194 0.62 -12.67 22.70
CA THR A 194 -0.58 -12.81 23.54
C THR A 194 -0.46 -12.08 24.88
N GLN A 195 0.75 -11.70 25.31
CA GLN A 195 1.01 -11.17 26.66
C GLN A 195 0.53 -9.73 26.84
N VAL A 196 0.11 -9.42 28.06
CA VAL A 196 -0.21 -8.10 28.60
C VAL A 196 0.54 -7.99 29.93
N LEU A 197 1.25 -6.90 30.14
CA LEU A 197 1.95 -6.59 31.39
C LEU A 197 1.18 -5.50 32.15
N GLN A 198 1.09 -5.64 33.46
CA GLN A 198 0.42 -4.71 34.38
C GLN A 198 1.07 -4.80 35.76
N GLY A 199 0.86 -3.79 36.61
CA GLY A 199 1.46 -3.74 37.95
C GLY A 199 2.99 -3.76 37.91
N GLU A 200 3.61 -4.44 38.88
CA GLU A 200 5.07 -4.47 39.05
C GLU A 200 5.83 -4.91 37.80
N ASP A 201 5.32 -5.88 37.03
CA ASP A 201 5.96 -6.35 35.79
C ASP A 201 5.99 -5.27 34.70
N PHE A 202 4.94 -4.44 34.63
CA PHE A 202 4.88 -3.34 33.69
C PHE A 202 5.78 -2.19 34.13
N GLU A 203 5.74 -1.84 35.42
CA GLU A 203 6.55 -0.78 36.02
C GLU A 203 8.04 -1.09 35.87
N GLU A 204 8.47 -2.32 36.15
CA GLU A 204 9.85 -2.78 36.00
C GLU A 204 10.38 -2.53 34.57
N VAL A 205 9.61 -2.95 33.56
CA VAL A 205 10.00 -2.78 32.15
C VAL A 205 9.98 -1.30 31.74
N LEU A 206 8.93 -0.57 32.12
CA LEU A 206 8.78 0.82 31.72
C LEU A 206 9.86 1.70 32.35
N GLU A 207 10.14 1.55 33.64
CA GLU A 207 11.18 2.29 34.34
C GLU A 207 12.57 1.99 33.77
N HIS A 208 12.87 0.73 33.46
CA HIS A 208 14.13 0.35 32.81
C HIS A 208 14.33 1.14 31.50
N LEU A 209 13.31 1.13 30.63
CA LEU A 209 13.34 1.86 29.36
C LEU A 209 13.38 3.38 29.56
N GLN A 210 12.73 3.91 30.60
CA GLN A 210 12.74 5.34 30.91
C GLN A 210 14.08 5.83 31.46
N ARG A 211 14.84 5.00 32.18
CA ARG A 211 16.20 5.34 32.67
C ARG A 211 17.26 5.30 31.58
N ALA A 212 17.11 4.42 30.59
CA ALA A 212 18.06 4.27 29.49
C ALA A 212 18.15 5.51 28.57
N PRO A 213 19.29 5.77 27.88
CA PRO A 213 19.38 6.82 26.87
C PRO A 213 18.36 6.65 25.73
N ASN A 214 17.77 7.76 25.26
CA ASN A 214 16.82 7.73 24.14
C ASN A 214 17.55 7.64 22.79
N ALA A 215 17.38 6.54 22.07
CA ALA A 215 17.95 6.27 20.76
C ALA A 215 16.96 6.42 19.59
N THR A 216 15.76 6.98 19.81
CA THR A 216 14.70 7.05 18.79
C THR A 216 15.13 7.77 17.51
N SER A 217 15.90 8.86 17.62
CA SER A 217 16.43 9.58 16.45
C SER A 217 17.43 8.75 15.65
N GLU A 218 18.21 7.91 16.31
CA GLU A 218 19.14 6.97 15.67
C GLU A 218 18.40 5.89 14.89
N TYR A 219 17.30 5.35 15.47
CA TYR A 219 16.43 4.39 14.78
C TYR A 219 15.89 4.98 13.47
N ILE A 220 15.33 6.19 13.53
CA ILE A 220 14.79 6.89 12.36
C ILE A 220 15.89 7.12 11.31
N THR A 221 17.08 7.52 11.75
CA THR A 221 18.21 7.82 10.87
C THR A 221 18.72 6.56 10.16
N GLU A 222 18.87 5.46 10.90
CA GLU A 222 19.36 4.19 10.37
C GLU A 222 18.34 3.54 9.43
N VAL A 223 17.05 3.55 9.78
CA VAL A 223 15.96 3.11 8.89
C VAL A 223 15.99 3.87 7.57
N LYS A 224 16.16 5.20 7.63
CA LYS A 224 16.26 6.03 6.43
C LYS A 224 17.49 5.66 5.60
N LYS A 225 18.65 5.49 6.22
CA LYS A 225 19.89 5.10 5.54
C LYS A 225 19.76 3.75 4.83
N LEU A 226 19.22 2.73 5.50
CA LEU A 226 19.00 1.41 4.88
C LEU A 226 17.97 1.47 3.75
N SER A 227 16.90 2.26 3.92
CA SER A 227 15.91 2.48 2.85
C SER A 227 16.54 3.18 1.64
N ASP A 228 17.38 4.20 1.86
CA ASP A 228 18.11 4.89 0.79
C ASP A 228 19.11 3.94 0.08
N GLN A 229 19.74 3.03 0.80
CA GLN A 229 20.60 1.99 0.22
C GLN A 229 19.78 1.01 -0.63
N LEU A 230 18.61 0.59 -0.17
CA LEU A 230 17.69 -0.26 -0.93
C LEU A 230 17.30 0.43 -2.25
N VAL A 231 17.03 1.74 -2.23
CA VAL A 231 16.78 2.53 -3.45
C VAL A 231 18.01 2.60 -4.35
N LYS A 232 19.20 2.84 -3.81
CA LYS A 232 20.44 2.94 -4.60
C LYS A 232 20.83 1.62 -5.26
N ASN A 233 20.62 0.51 -4.56
CA ASN A 233 20.87 -0.84 -5.06
C ASN A 233 19.73 -1.34 -5.96
N PHE A 234 18.59 -0.64 -5.97
CA PHE A 234 17.55 -0.86 -6.94
C PHE A 234 18.10 -0.49 -8.31
N GLN A 235 18.39 -1.50 -9.14
CA GLN A 235 18.73 -1.26 -10.54
C GLN A 235 17.55 -0.53 -11.18
N VAL A 236 17.82 0.70 -11.65
CA VAL A 236 16.86 1.47 -12.44
C VAL A 236 16.34 0.56 -13.54
N PRO A 237 15.01 0.44 -13.71
CA PRO A 237 14.47 -0.43 -14.74
C PRO A 237 15.12 -0.08 -16.07
N ARG A 238 15.68 -1.06 -16.78
CA ARG A 238 16.31 -0.80 -18.09
C ARG A 238 15.30 -0.42 -19.16
N GLY A 239 14.01 -0.73 -18.94
CA GLY A 239 12.93 -0.41 -19.85
C GLY A 239 12.38 1.00 -19.71
N ARG A 240 11.72 1.45 -20.77
CA ARG A 240 11.09 2.77 -20.81
C ARG A 240 9.79 2.77 -20.00
N ILE A 241 9.44 3.91 -19.42
CA ILE A 241 8.21 4.06 -18.63
C ILE A 241 7.19 4.85 -19.43
N PHE A 242 6.04 4.22 -19.66
CA PHE A 242 4.85 4.83 -20.23
C PHE A 242 3.83 5.10 -19.13
N ILE A 243 3.20 6.28 -19.17
CA ILE A 243 2.11 6.60 -18.24
C ILE A 243 0.79 6.46 -18.97
N VAL A 244 -0.14 5.72 -18.37
CA VAL A 244 -1.46 5.43 -18.90
C VAL A 244 -2.52 5.93 -17.91
N ASN A 245 -3.42 6.79 -18.38
CA ASN A 245 -4.54 7.27 -17.58
C ASN A 245 -5.68 6.23 -17.61
N VAL A 246 -6.07 5.73 -16.44
CA VAL A 246 -7.01 4.60 -16.30
C VAL A 246 -8.08 4.88 -15.27
N GLY A 247 -9.20 4.15 -15.39
CA GLY A 247 -10.34 4.25 -14.48
C GLY A 247 -11.18 5.51 -14.63
N VAL A 248 -12.19 5.62 -13.77
CA VAL A 248 -13.14 6.74 -13.80
C VAL A 248 -12.44 8.08 -13.60
N ASN A 249 -12.98 9.11 -14.24
CA ASN A 249 -12.42 10.45 -14.29
C ASN A 249 -13.56 11.47 -14.20
N ALA A 250 -13.27 12.76 -14.25
CA ALA A 250 -14.28 13.81 -14.07
C ALA A 250 -15.47 13.70 -15.06
N SER A 251 -15.23 13.22 -16.28
CA SER A 251 -16.27 12.98 -17.29
C SER A 251 -17.19 11.79 -17.00
N HIS A 252 -16.85 10.95 -16.02
CA HIS A 252 -17.60 9.75 -15.66
C HIS A 252 -18.49 9.96 -14.43
N TYR A 253 -18.67 11.21 -13.98
CA TYR A 253 -19.56 11.53 -12.87
C TYR A 253 -20.96 10.92 -13.11
N PRO A 254 -21.58 10.26 -12.11
CA PRO A 254 -21.25 10.25 -10.68
C PRO A 254 -20.23 9.20 -10.20
N LEU A 255 -19.57 8.45 -11.08
CA LEU A 255 -18.59 7.44 -10.66
C LEU A 255 -17.27 8.07 -10.19
N GLN A 256 -16.74 7.59 -9.07
CA GLN A 256 -15.52 8.09 -8.45
C GLN A 256 -14.72 6.95 -7.80
N SER A 257 -13.39 6.99 -7.92
CA SER A 257 -12.50 6.06 -7.20
C SER A 257 -12.08 6.63 -5.84
N PRO A 258 -12.28 5.92 -4.71
CA PRO A 258 -11.96 6.44 -3.39
C PRO A 258 -10.46 6.33 -3.05
N ILE A 259 -9.91 7.36 -2.42
CA ILE A 259 -8.64 7.30 -1.68
C ILE A 259 -8.90 7.61 -0.21
N PHE A 260 -8.27 6.85 0.68
CA PHE A 260 -8.42 6.96 2.13
C PHE A 260 -7.26 7.74 2.77
N ALA A 261 -7.42 8.16 4.02
CA ALA A 261 -6.44 8.99 4.73
C ALA A 261 -5.04 8.37 4.84
N ASP A 262 -4.92 7.04 4.81
CA ASP A 262 -3.65 6.31 4.83
C ASP A 262 -3.09 6.04 3.42
N THR A 263 -3.64 6.71 2.40
CA THR A 263 -3.35 6.60 0.96
C THR A 263 -3.66 5.25 0.32
N SER A 264 -4.29 4.31 1.04
CA SER A 264 -4.93 3.15 0.40
C SER A 264 -6.11 3.62 -0.46
N PHE A 265 -6.55 2.79 -1.41
CA PHE A 265 -7.54 3.20 -2.40
C PHE A 265 -8.29 2.02 -3.00
N GLU A 266 -9.48 2.27 -3.53
CA GLU A 266 -10.13 1.35 -4.48
C GLU A 266 -10.14 1.94 -5.89
N PHE A 267 -10.03 1.05 -6.87
CA PHE A 267 -10.01 1.41 -8.28
C PHE A 267 -11.38 1.09 -8.89
N ILE A 268 -12.07 2.11 -9.39
CA ILE A 268 -13.33 1.97 -10.11
C ILE A 268 -13.03 2.15 -11.61
N PRO A 269 -13.18 1.09 -12.45
CA PRO A 269 -12.98 1.19 -13.88
C PRO A 269 -14.09 1.98 -14.57
N ILE A 270 -13.82 2.44 -15.80
CA ILE A 270 -14.80 3.18 -16.61
C ILE A 270 -15.98 2.27 -17.02
N PRO A 271 -17.18 2.82 -17.26
CA PRO A 271 -18.28 2.03 -17.80
C PRO A 271 -17.97 1.59 -19.25
N GLU A 272 -18.59 0.51 -19.68
CA GLU A 272 -18.65 0.18 -21.11
C GLU A 272 -19.52 1.21 -21.84
N TYR A 273 -19.04 1.70 -22.98
CA TYR A 273 -19.77 2.72 -23.77
C TYR A 273 -20.80 2.12 -24.73
N ARG A 274 -20.74 0.81 -24.95
CA ARG A 274 -21.74 0.06 -25.71
C ARG A 274 -22.11 -1.21 -24.95
N PRO A 275 -23.36 -1.65 -25.03
CA PRO A 275 -23.77 -2.91 -24.41
C PRO A 275 -23.18 -4.10 -25.16
N PHE A 276 -22.84 -5.14 -24.41
CA PHE A 276 -22.41 -6.44 -24.91
C PHE A 276 -23.31 -7.54 -24.34
N GLU A 277 -23.59 -8.58 -25.10
CA GLU A 277 -24.37 -9.72 -24.61
C GLU A 277 -23.47 -10.87 -24.14
N GLY A 278 -24.01 -11.71 -23.26
CA GLY A 278 -23.35 -12.94 -22.83
C GLY A 278 -22.57 -12.85 -21.51
N PRO A 279 -22.05 -13.99 -21.03
CA PRO A 279 -21.57 -14.14 -19.66
C PRO A 279 -20.15 -13.61 -19.42
N TYR A 280 -19.48 -13.10 -20.45
CA TYR A 280 -18.08 -12.68 -20.36
C TYR A 280 -17.89 -11.28 -19.81
N ILE A 281 -18.95 -10.47 -19.80
CA ILE A 281 -18.89 -9.04 -19.51
C ILE A 281 -19.29 -8.82 -18.06
N HIS A 282 -18.43 -8.11 -17.33
CA HIS A 282 -18.66 -7.80 -15.94
C HIS A 282 -19.56 -6.57 -15.80
N THR A 283 -20.28 -6.54 -14.70
CA THR A 283 -20.98 -5.36 -14.18
C THR A 283 -20.24 -4.82 -12.97
N TYR A 284 -20.62 -3.62 -12.51
CA TYR A 284 -20.10 -3.09 -11.26
C TYR A 284 -20.37 -3.99 -10.04
N ARG A 285 -21.43 -4.80 -10.07
CA ARG A 285 -21.77 -5.81 -9.03
C ARG A 285 -20.74 -6.95 -8.94
N ASP A 286 -20.04 -7.23 -10.02
CA ASP A 286 -19.03 -8.30 -10.07
C ASP A 286 -17.68 -7.85 -9.48
N LEU A 287 -17.47 -6.54 -9.35
CA LEU A 287 -16.21 -6.01 -8.83
C LEU A 287 -16.05 -6.30 -7.33
N ARG A 288 -14.83 -6.65 -6.95
CA ARG A 288 -14.44 -6.96 -5.57
C ARG A 288 -13.40 -5.97 -5.07
N SER A 289 -13.47 -5.67 -3.78
CA SER A 289 -12.47 -4.85 -3.12
C SER A 289 -11.13 -5.56 -3.09
N TYR A 290 -10.07 -4.81 -3.42
CA TYR A 290 -8.71 -5.33 -3.39
C TYR A 290 -8.19 -5.50 -1.97
N HIS A 291 -8.60 -4.59 -1.07
CA HIS A 291 -8.23 -4.69 0.34
C HIS A 291 -9.09 -5.73 1.08
N TRP A 292 -10.30 -5.99 0.60
CA TRP A 292 -11.31 -6.84 1.24
C TRP A 292 -11.99 -7.75 0.21
N SER A 293 -11.34 -8.86 -0.15
CA SER A 293 -11.82 -9.78 -1.19
C SER A 293 -13.25 -10.31 -1.00
N GLU A 294 -13.74 -10.33 0.25
CA GLU A 294 -15.11 -10.74 0.61
C GLU A 294 -16.16 -9.63 0.41
N LYS A 295 -15.72 -8.42 0.10
CA LYS A 295 -16.60 -7.25 -0.12
C LYS A 295 -16.59 -6.84 -1.60
N ASP A 296 -17.72 -6.36 -2.07
CA ASP A 296 -17.84 -5.69 -3.36
C ASP A 296 -17.40 -4.22 -3.29
N LEU A 297 -17.42 -3.55 -4.44
CA LEU A 297 -17.16 -2.11 -4.57
C LEU A 297 -18.44 -1.27 -4.60
N LEU A 298 -19.63 -1.87 -4.44
CA LEU A 298 -20.92 -1.21 -4.63
C LEU A 298 -21.14 -0.06 -3.65
N ARG A 299 -20.52 -0.10 -2.47
CA ARG A 299 -20.53 1.01 -1.50
C ARG A 299 -19.95 2.33 -2.03
N TYR A 300 -19.20 2.30 -3.13
CA TYR A 300 -18.60 3.47 -3.78
C TYR A 300 -19.32 3.86 -5.07
N ILE A 301 -20.35 3.09 -5.47
CA ILE A 301 -21.00 3.17 -6.77
C ILE A 301 -22.48 3.49 -6.53
N PRO A 302 -23.04 4.52 -7.18
CA PRO A 302 -24.46 4.82 -7.09
C PRO A 302 -25.32 3.61 -7.48
N GLU A 303 -26.36 3.32 -6.69
CA GLU A 303 -27.22 2.13 -6.84
C GLU A 303 -27.75 1.93 -8.27
N ARG A 304 -28.14 3.02 -8.92
CA ARG A 304 -28.63 3.03 -10.31
C ARG A 304 -27.62 2.53 -11.36
N LEU A 305 -26.34 2.38 -11.00
CA LEU A 305 -25.26 1.93 -11.88
C LEU A 305 -24.75 0.53 -11.51
N HIS A 306 -25.33 -0.15 -10.51
CA HIS A 306 -24.77 -1.41 -10.02
C HIS A 306 -24.72 -2.51 -11.10
N ASP A 307 -25.69 -2.52 -12.00
CA ASP A 307 -25.80 -3.51 -13.08
C ASP A 307 -25.27 -2.99 -14.43
N ASP A 308 -24.70 -1.77 -14.46
CA ASP A 308 -24.03 -1.25 -15.64
C ASP A 308 -22.76 -2.05 -15.92
N GLN A 309 -22.52 -2.31 -17.21
CA GLN A 309 -21.34 -3.02 -17.68
C GLN A 309 -20.07 -2.19 -17.48
N VAL A 310 -19.00 -2.84 -17.07
CA VAL A 310 -17.73 -2.19 -16.72
C VAL A 310 -16.58 -2.66 -17.59
N HIS A 311 -15.75 -1.71 -18.01
CA HIS A 311 -14.51 -1.96 -18.72
C HIS A 311 -13.37 -2.16 -17.69
N ASP A 312 -13.28 -3.37 -17.15
CA ASP A 312 -12.31 -3.77 -16.11
C ASP A 312 -10.89 -3.89 -16.66
N ASP A 313 -10.23 -2.74 -16.87
CA ASP A 313 -8.88 -2.62 -17.43
C ASP A 313 -8.16 -1.40 -16.80
N PRO A 314 -6.92 -1.54 -16.27
CA PRO A 314 -6.13 -2.76 -16.13
C PRO A 314 -6.72 -3.72 -15.10
N GLU A 315 -6.55 -5.02 -15.33
CA GLU A 315 -6.78 -6.04 -14.31
C GLU A 315 -5.44 -6.55 -13.76
N PHE A 316 -5.38 -6.80 -12.45
CA PHE A 316 -4.12 -7.08 -11.75
C PHE A 316 -3.99 -8.52 -11.24
N ASP A 317 -4.96 -9.39 -11.50
CA ASP A 317 -4.87 -10.80 -11.11
C ASP A 317 -3.99 -11.57 -12.10
N THR A 318 -4.13 -11.26 -13.39
CA THR A 318 -3.31 -11.79 -14.49
C THR A 318 -2.64 -10.64 -15.23
N PRO A 319 -1.91 -9.76 -14.51
CA PRO A 319 -1.61 -8.37 -14.87
C PRO A 319 -1.64 -8.09 -16.37
N THR A 320 -2.79 -7.63 -16.87
CA THR A 320 -2.96 -7.23 -18.26
C THR A 320 -3.52 -5.83 -18.39
N TYR A 321 -3.20 -5.19 -19.51
CA TYR A 321 -3.79 -3.93 -19.94
C TYR A 321 -4.03 -3.96 -21.44
N GLY A 322 -5.22 -3.55 -21.90
CA GLY A 322 -5.58 -3.45 -23.31
C GLY A 322 -5.92 -2.02 -23.75
N ASP A 323 -5.81 -1.77 -25.06
CA ASP A 323 -6.34 -0.56 -25.69
C ASP A 323 -6.60 -0.79 -27.19
N SER A 324 -7.65 -0.18 -27.73
CA SER A 324 -7.98 -0.21 -29.18
C SER A 324 -7.04 0.65 -30.04
N MET A 325 -5.90 1.10 -29.50
CA MET A 325 -4.89 1.91 -30.17
C MET A 325 -5.44 3.24 -30.71
N SER A 326 -6.29 3.89 -29.92
CA SER A 326 -6.82 5.23 -30.21
C SER A 326 -5.70 6.25 -30.47
N ALA A 327 -6.03 7.43 -31.02
CA ALA A 327 -5.02 8.50 -31.21
C ALA A 327 -4.26 8.85 -29.92
N ARG A 328 -4.90 8.72 -28.76
CA ARG A 328 -4.29 8.94 -27.43
C ARG A 328 -3.43 7.78 -26.95
N ALA A 329 -3.65 6.58 -27.48
CA ALA A 329 -2.93 5.36 -27.14
C ALA A 329 -1.91 4.95 -28.21
N ALA A 330 -1.82 5.67 -29.33
CA ALA A 330 -1.01 5.29 -30.49
C ALA A 330 0.47 4.99 -30.18
N LYS A 331 1.03 5.62 -29.14
CA LYS A 331 2.41 5.38 -28.68
C LYS A 331 2.61 4.01 -28.03
N LEU A 332 1.55 3.34 -27.58
CA LEU A 332 1.62 1.96 -27.07
C LEU A 332 2.12 0.98 -28.14
N ARG A 333 1.96 1.27 -29.44
CA ARG A 333 2.55 0.45 -30.52
C ARG A 333 4.07 0.30 -30.39
N GLN A 334 4.73 1.28 -29.78
CA GLN A 334 6.18 1.32 -29.61
C GLN A 334 6.68 0.52 -28.41
N VAL A 335 5.79 0.13 -27.49
CA VAL A 335 6.11 -0.64 -26.27
C VAL A 335 6.67 -2.00 -26.67
N LYS A 336 7.68 -2.45 -25.93
CA LYS A 336 8.37 -3.73 -26.09
C LYS A 336 8.43 -4.46 -24.75
N ALA A 337 8.76 -5.75 -24.79
CA ALA A 337 9.08 -6.50 -23.58
C ALA A 337 10.20 -5.79 -22.80
N GLY A 338 10.07 -5.74 -21.48
CA GLY A 338 10.92 -5.01 -20.56
C GLY A 338 10.52 -3.56 -20.29
N ASP A 339 9.67 -2.93 -21.12
CA ASP A 339 9.10 -1.61 -20.84
C ASP A 339 8.04 -1.68 -19.72
N PHE A 340 7.70 -0.54 -19.14
CA PHE A 340 6.75 -0.41 -18.04
C PHE A 340 5.54 0.42 -18.44
N LEU A 341 4.34 -0.05 -18.12
CA LEU A 341 3.13 0.76 -18.16
C LEU A 341 2.74 1.11 -16.73
N PHE A 342 2.92 2.37 -16.34
CA PHE A 342 2.48 2.91 -15.07
C PHE A 342 1.07 3.47 -15.19
N PHE A 343 0.20 3.03 -14.30
CA PHE A 343 -1.22 3.38 -14.31
C PHE A 343 -1.49 4.57 -13.40
N LEU A 344 -2.01 5.63 -13.99
CA LEU A 344 -2.40 6.87 -13.32
C LEU A 344 -3.93 6.94 -13.25
N ALA A 345 -4.48 6.99 -12.05
CA ALA A 345 -5.92 7.11 -11.83
C ALA A 345 -6.28 8.42 -11.13
N ARG A 346 -7.49 8.92 -11.38
CA ARG A 346 -8.06 10.04 -10.63
C ARG A 346 -8.78 9.50 -9.40
N LEU A 347 -8.26 9.80 -8.22
CA LEU A 347 -8.85 9.38 -6.95
C LEU A 347 -9.43 10.58 -6.20
N VAL A 348 -10.44 10.34 -5.37
CA VAL A 348 -11.14 11.37 -4.59
C VAL A 348 -11.23 10.95 -3.14
N GLY A 349 -10.93 11.87 -2.22
CA GLY A 349 -10.96 11.59 -0.78
C GLY A 349 -12.30 11.04 -0.33
N TYR A 350 -12.26 9.90 0.37
CA TYR A 350 -13.44 9.21 0.89
C TYR A 350 -13.31 9.00 2.41
N GLU A 351 -14.19 9.64 3.18
CA GLU A 351 -14.21 9.57 4.63
C GLU A 351 -15.65 9.51 5.12
N ARG A 352 -15.88 8.81 6.24
CA ARG A 352 -17.22 8.70 6.87
C ARG A 352 -18.31 8.32 5.85
N GLU A 353 -17.98 7.34 5.02
CA GLU A 353 -18.88 6.75 4.02
C GLU A 353 -19.35 7.71 2.91
N ARG A 354 -18.58 8.78 2.66
CA ARG A 354 -18.89 9.75 1.60
C ARG A 354 -17.63 10.25 0.91
N PHE A 355 -17.75 10.61 -0.36
CA PHE A 355 -16.74 11.40 -1.05
C PHE A 355 -16.75 12.83 -0.49
N CYS A 356 -15.60 13.30 -0.03
CA CYS A 356 -15.50 14.59 0.67
C CYS A 356 -14.21 15.37 0.39
N GLY A 357 -13.23 14.76 -0.29
CA GLY A 357 -11.94 15.41 -0.60
C GLY A 357 -11.87 16.00 -2.01
N GLU A 358 -10.83 16.79 -2.24
CA GLU A 358 -10.43 17.17 -3.59
C GLU A 358 -9.94 15.94 -4.36
N ALA A 359 -10.05 16.00 -5.68
CA ALA A 359 -9.52 14.96 -6.54
C ALA A 359 -8.04 15.17 -6.83
N GLY A 360 -7.29 14.07 -6.90
CA GLY A 360 -5.89 14.05 -7.29
C GLY A 360 -5.63 12.98 -8.35
N PHE A 361 -4.49 13.08 -9.04
CA PHE A 361 -3.96 11.99 -9.86
C PHE A 361 -2.93 11.20 -9.06
N TYR A 362 -3.04 9.88 -9.10
CA TYR A 362 -2.18 8.98 -8.36
C TYR A 362 -1.73 7.81 -9.22
N PHE A 363 -0.48 7.40 -9.08
CA PHE A 363 -0.06 6.10 -9.58
C PHE A 363 -0.65 5.01 -8.70
N ILE A 364 -1.32 4.05 -9.33
CA ILE A 364 -2.01 2.94 -8.65
C ILE A 364 -1.34 1.58 -8.86
N GLY A 365 -0.36 1.51 -9.75
CA GLY A 365 0.35 0.28 -10.07
C GLY A 365 1.12 0.39 -11.38
N PHE A 366 1.74 -0.70 -11.78
CA PHE A 366 2.36 -0.85 -13.09
C PHE A 366 2.32 -2.31 -13.57
N ILE A 367 2.44 -2.49 -14.87
CA ILE A 367 2.94 -3.76 -15.45
C ILE A 367 4.33 -3.56 -16.05
N GLU A 368 5.21 -4.51 -15.82
CA GLU A 368 6.43 -4.66 -16.61
C GLU A 368 6.11 -5.63 -17.75
N VAL A 369 6.15 -5.13 -18.98
CA VAL A 369 5.67 -5.87 -20.15
C VAL A 369 6.55 -7.10 -20.41
N GLU A 370 5.94 -8.27 -20.43
CA GLU A 370 6.56 -9.55 -20.79
C GLU A 370 6.17 -9.95 -22.21
N GLU A 371 4.86 -9.99 -22.46
CA GLU A 371 4.26 -10.44 -23.71
C GLU A 371 3.29 -9.38 -24.23
N ILE A 372 3.10 -9.36 -25.55
CA ILE A 372 2.19 -8.41 -26.20
C ILE A 372 1.39 -9.15 -27.28
N LEU A 373 0.08 -9.20 -27.11
CA LEU A 373 -0.84 -9.52 -28.21
C LEU A 373 -1.07 -8.27 -29.03
N ARG A 374 -0.67 -8.32 -30.31
CA ARG A 374 -0.73 -7.18 -31.22
C ARG A 374 -1.85 -7.37 -32.23
N ASN A 375 -2.55 -6.27 -32.53
CA ASN A 375 -3.49 -6.17 -33.64
C ASN A 375 -4.50 -7.33 -33.68
N VAL A 376 -5.20 -7.54 -32.57
CA VAL A 376 -6.19 -8.63 -32.44
C VAL A 376 -7.45 -8.21 -33.20
N SER A 377 -7.52 -8.59 -34.47
CA SER A 377 -8.61 -8.25 -35.39
C SER A 377 -9.52 -9.43 -35.77
N ARG A 378 -9.29 -10.59 -35.16
CA ARG A 378 -10.08 -11.81 -35.34
C ARG A 378 -10.03 -12.68 -34.08
N HIS A 379 -10.94 -13.62 -33.99
CA HIS A 379 -11.00 -14.59 -32.90
C HIS A 379 -9.65 -15.33 -32.73
N PRO A 380 -9.00 -15.22 -31.56
CA PRO A 380 -7.71 -15.88 -31.31
C PRO A 380 -7.82 -17.40 -31.24
N ALA A 381 -6.68 -18.07 -31.29
CA ALA A 381 -6.60 -19.52 -31.03
C ALA A 381 -7.00 -19.83 -29.56
N PRO A 382 -7.52 -21.04 -29.27
CA PRO A 382 -7.98 -21.41 -27.92
C PRO A 382 -6.94 -21.20 -26.82
N GLU A 383 -5.66 -21.46 -27.10
CA GLU A 383 -4.57 -21.30 -26.14
C GLU A 383 -4.33 -19.83 -25.78
N VAL A 384 -4.52 -18.94 -26.75
CA VAL A 384 -4.46 -17.48 -26.54
C VAL A 384 -5.68 -17.01 -25.75
N ILE A 385 -6.85 -17.58 -25.98
CA ILE A 385 -8.02 -17.25 -25.15
C ILE A 385 -7.78 -17.69 -23.71
N GLU A 386 -7.30 -18.91 -23.48
CA GLU A 386 -7.02 -19.39 -22.13
C GLU A 386 -6.03 -18.46 -21.40
N ALA A 387 -4.96 -18.03 -22.05
CA ALA A 387 -3.97 -17.17 -21.41
C ALA A 387 -4.43 -15.70 -21.21
N TRP A 388 -5.41 -15.20 -21.96
CA TRP A 388 -5.73 -13.76 -22.02
C TRP A 388 -7.21 -13.39 -21.78
N ARG A 389 -8.10 -14.37 -21.57
CA ARG A 389 -9.57 -14.17 -21.41
C ARG A 389 -10.01 -13.28 -20.25
N ARG A 390 -9.12 -12.95 -19.32
CA ARG A 390 -9.43 -12.03 -18.21
C ARG A 390 -9.34 -10.57 -18.63
N ASN A 391 -8.60 -10.25 -19.69
CA ASN A 391 -8.51 -8.89 -20.19
C ASN A 391 -9.85 -8.43 -20.79
N ALA A 392 -10.24 -7.18 -20.52
CA ALA A 392 -11.50 -6.62 -20.96
C ALA A 392 -11.68 -6.65 -22.49
N HIS A 393 -10.63 -6.38 -23.27
CA HIS A 393 -10.72 -6.40 -24.73
C HIS A 393 -10.95 -7.80 -25.30
N ILE A 394 -10.36 -8.84 -24.70
CA ILE A 394 -10.62 -10.23 -25.09
C ILE A 394 -12.07 -10.61 -24.74
N ARG A 395 -12.55 -10.23 -23.55
CA ARG A 395 -13.96 -10.45 -23.15
C ARG A 395 -14.95 -9.82 -24.13
N ARG A 396 -14.69 -8.58 -24.56
CA ARG A 396 -15.48 -7.91 -25.60
C ARG A 396 -15.53 -8.73 -26.89
N GLY A 397 -14.38 -9.22 -27.36
CA GLY A 397 -14.30 -10.05 -28.57
C GLY A 397 -15.02 -11.39 -28.46
N LEU A 398 -15.01 -11.99 -27.27
CA LEU A 398 -15.75 -13.24 -26.98
C LEU A 398 -17.26 -13.02 -26.92
N ALA A 399 -17.70 -11.85 -26.43
CA ALA A 399 -19.10 -11.46 -26.40
C ALA A 399 -19.64 -11.07 -27.79
N ASP A 400 -18.82 -10.36 -28.56
CA ASP A 400 -19.15 -9.91 -29.91
C ASP A 400 -17.90 -9.91 -30.79
N ALA A 401 -17.91 -10.73 -31.85
CA ALA A 401 -16.80 -10.85 -32.79
C ALA A 401 -16.45 -9.52 -33.49
N SER A 402 -17.39 -8.56 -33.58
CA SER A 402 -17.12 -7.21 -34.11
C SER A 402 -16.14 -6.41 -33.24
N ALA A 403 -15.96 -6.81 -31.98
CA ALA A 403 -15.07 -6.16 -31.04
C ALA A 403 -13.60 -6.57 -31.20
N TYR A 404 -13.28 -7.51 -32.09
CA TYR A 404 -11.92 -7.73 -32.55
C TYR A 404 -11.52 -6.60 -33.53
N ASP A 405 -11.29 -5.41 -32.97
CA ASP A 405 -11.11 -4.15 -33.68
C ASP A 405 -9.63 -3.79 -33.95
N GLY A 406 -8.71 -4.76 -33.77
CA GLY A 406 -7.27 -4.52 -33.91
C GLY A 406 -6.61 -3.97 -32.64
N PHE A 407 -7.25 -4.12 -31.48
CA PHE A 407 -6.67 -3.79 -30.18
C PHE A 407 -5.37 -4.53 -29.88
N TYR A 408 -4.63 -4.02 -28.89
CA TYR A 408 -3.45 -4.67 -28.33
C TYR A 408 -3.72 -5.00 -26.88
N VAL A 409 -3.09 -6.07 -26.39
CA VAL A 409 -3.07 -6.43 -24.96
C VAL A 409 -1.62 -6.63 -24.53
N PHE A 410 -1.25 -5.99 -23.43
CA PHE A 410 0.05 -6.06 -22.80
C PHE A 410 -0.07 -6.91 -21.54
N LYS A 411 0.77 -7.93 -21.39
CA LYS A 411 0.80 -8.77 -20.20
C LYS A 411 2.07 -8.53 -19.43
N GLY A 412 1.92 -8.44 -18.12
CA GLY A 412 2.98 -8.15 -17.19
C GLY A 412 3.73 -9.38 -16.69
N THR A 413 5.01 -9.21 -16.35
CA THR A 413 5.79 -10.20 -15.58
C THR A 413 5.26 -10.32 -14.15
N GLU A 414 5.77 -11.28 -13.39
CA GLU A 414 5.52 -11.42 -11.94
C GLU A 414 5.94 -10.20 -11.10
N ARG A 415 6.74 -9.27 -11.65
CA ARG A 415 7.10 -8.00 -10.97
C ARG A 415 6.01 -6.94 -11.08
N SER A 416 5.04 -7.14 -11.96
CA SER A 416 3.88 -6.27 -12.12
C SER A 416 3.04 -6.24 -10.85
N THR A 417 2.51 -5.07 -10.49
CA THR A 417 1.81 -4.93 -9.21
C THR A 417 0.83 -3.77 -9.18
N ARG A 418 -0.31 -3.99 -8.52
CA ARG A 418 -1.14 -2.90 -7.98
C ARG A 418 -0.54 -2.44 -6.67
N PHE A 419 -0.35 -1.14 -6.53
CA PHE A 419 0.15 -0.58 -5.29
C PHE A 419 -0.88 -0.72 -4.18
N TRP A 420 -0.40 -1.03 -2.97
CA TRP A 420 -1.25 -0.99 -1.76
C TRP A 420 -1.67 0.45 -1.42
N ARG A 421 -0.85 1.42 -1.81
CA ARG A 421 -1.05 2.85 -1.60
C ARG A 421 -0.83 3.60 -2.89
N ALA A 422 -1.72 4.53 -3.16
CA ALA A 422 -1.61 5.39 -4.32
C ALA A 422 -0.44 6.37 -4.10
N VAL A 423 0.41 6.55 -5.11
CA VAL A 423 1.50 7.53 -5.06
C VAL A 423 1.01 8.81 -5.73
N PRO A 424 0.89 9.95 -5.00
CA PRO A 424 0.40 11.18 -5.61
C PRO A 424 1.34 11.65 -6.71
N LEU A 425 0.79 11.97 -7.87
CA LEU A 425 1.47 12.76 -8.87
C LEU A 425 1.15 14.22 -8.60
N ASP A 426 2.02 14.87 -7.84
CA ASP A 426 1.97 16.31 -7.57
C ASP A 426 2.94 17.07 -8.48
N ARG A 427 2.89 18.41 -8.43
CA ARG A 427 3.83 19.25 -9.19
C ARG A 427 5.29 18.91 -8.93
N LYS A 428 5.64 18.64 -7.67
CA LYS A 428 7.02 18.34 -7.27
C LYS A 428 7.54 17.06 -7.91
N LEU A 429 6.74 16.00 -7.92
CA LEU A 429 7.10 14.73 -8.55
C LEU A 429 7.14 14.88 -10.08
N ALA A 430 6.16 15.58 -10.66
CA ALA A 430 6.12 15.85 -12.09
C ALA A 430 7.36 16.64 -12.57
N ASP A 431 7.73 17.73 -11.88
CA ASP A 431 8.92 18.52 -12.22
C ASP A 431 10.21 17.71 -12.09
N LYS A 432 10.27 16.80 -11.11
CA LYS A 432 11.44 15.93 -10.92
C LYS A 432 11.57 14.89 -12.02
N CYS A 433 10.49 14.20 -12.36
CA CYS A 433 10.54 12.93 -13.08
C CYS A 433 9.96 12.97 -14.50
N LEU A 434 9.13 13.96 -14.84
CA LEU A 434 8.39 13.98 -16.09
C LEU A 434 8.83 15.11 -17.00
N ARG A 435 8.84 14.84 -18.31
CA ARG A 435 9.17 15.81 -19.35
C ARG A 435 8.10 15.83 -20.43
N THR A 436 8.11 16.88 -21.23
CA THR A 436 7.36 16.98 -22.49
C THR A 436 8.04 16.12 -23.57
N VAL A 437 7.37 15.95 -24.72
CA VAL A 437 7.94 15.23 -25.88
C VAL A 437 9.25 15.88 -26.35
N ALA A 438 9.42 17.18 -26.14
CA ALA A 438 10.64 17.92 -26.48
C ALA A 438 11.68 17.90 -25.34
N GLY A 439 11.53 17.05 -24.32
CA GLY A 439 12.45 16.95 -23.18
C GLY A 439 12.36 18.10 -22.18
N LYS A 440 11.45 19.07 -22.35
CA LYS A 440 11.30 20.23 -21.47
C LYS A 440 10.47 19.92 -20.22
N ALA A 441 10.67 20.67 -19.14
CA ALA A 441 9.77 20.68 -17.99
C ALA A 441 8.34 21.09 -18.40
N TRP A 442 7.36 20.68 -17.60
CA TRP A 442 5.96 21.04 -17.85
C TRP A 442 5.74 22.53 -17.56
N HIS A 443 4.91 23.16 -18.39
CA HIS A 443 4.43 24.51 -18.12
C HIS A 443 3.23 24.45 -17.17
N TRP A 444 3.40 25.03 -15.98
CA TRP A 444 2.37 25.20 -14.96
C TRP A 444 1.70 26.58 -15.12
N ASP A 445 0.63 26.61 -15.90
CA ASP A 445 -0.19 27.80 -16.13
C ASP A 445 -0.84 28.25 -14.80
N PRO A 446 -0.61 29.51 -14.34
CA PRO A 446 -1.16 30.00 -13.08
C PRO A 446 -2.69 30.05 -13.05
N ASN A 447 -3.36 29.99 -14.20
CA ASN A 447 -4.82 29.98 -14.31
C ASN A 447 -5.42 28.57 -14.25
N LYS A 448 -4.59 27.53 -14.12
CA LYS A 448 -5.03 26.13 -14.06
C LYS A 448 -4.62 25.50 -12.73
N SER A 449 -5.50 24.68 -12.17
CA SER A 449 -5.12 23.87 -11.02
C SER A 449 -4.09 22.82 -11.41
N GLU A 450 -3.30 22.34 -10.43
CA GLU A 450 -2.32 21.28 -10.69
C GLU A 450 -2.98 20.04 -11.32
N LEU A 451 -4.18 19.68 -10.83
CA LEU A 451 -4.99 18.59 -11.38
C LEU A 451 -5.29 18.76 -12.87
N GLN A 452 -5.66 19.98 -13.30
CA GLN A 452 -5.94 20.28 -14.72
C GLN A 452 -4.68 20.19 -15.58
N VAL A 453 -3.54 20.69 -15.08
CA VAL A 453 -2.26 20.62 -15.79
C VAL A 453 -1.82 19.18 -15.96
N ILE A 454 -1.80 18.39 -14.87
CA ILE A 454 -1.43 16.97 -14.89
C ILE A 454 -2.33 16.22 -15.86
N GLY A 455 -3.65 16.37 -15.73
CA GLY A 455 -4.61 15.70 -16.61
C GLY A 455 -4.47 16.07 -18.08
N SER A 456 -3.96 17.27 -18.39
CA SER A 456 -3.66 17.68 -19.77
C SER A 456 -2.39 16.99 -20.30
N TYR A 457 -1.31 16.97 -19.52
CA TYR A 457 -0.03 16.37 -19.94
C TYR A 457 -0.07 14.84 -20.01
N THR A 458 -0.93 14.19 -19.22
CA THR A 458 -1.08 12.73 -19.16
C THR A 458 -2.31 12.20 -19.90
N ARG A 459 -3.01 13.05 -20.66
CA ARG A 459 -4.20 12.65 -21.43
C ARG A 459 -3.91 11.63 -22.53
N ALA A 460 -2.73 11.69 -23.12
CA ALA A 460 -2.26 10.74 -24.13
C ALA A 460 -1.15 9.89 -23.53
N VAL A 461 -1.15 8.60 -23.83
CA VAL A 461 -0.08 7.69 -23.43
C VAL A 461 1.21 8.11 -24.10
N ARG A 462 2.27 8.26 -23.30
CA ARG A 462 3.60 8.69 -23.75
C ARG A 462 4.68 7.97 -22.97
N CYS A 463 5.82 7.78 -23.61
CA CYS A 463 7.07 7.44 -22.93
C CYS A 463 7.52 8.70 -22.17
N HIS A 464 7.53 8.64 -20.85
CA HIS A 464 7.92 9.75 -19.99
C HIS A 464 9.35 9.64 -19.46
N ILE A 465 9.88 8.42 -19.38
CA ILE A 465 11.23 8.14 -18.89
C ILE A 465 11.86 7.10 -19.82
N ASN A 466 13.01 7.44 -20.39
CA ASN A 466 13.81 6.54 -21.22
C ASN A 466 15.22 6.47 -20.63
N PRO A 467 15.56 5.40 -19.88
CA PRO A 467 16.87 5.26 -19.22
C PRO A 467 18.07 5.26 -20.18
N SER A 468 17.82 5.09 -21.48
CA SER A 468 18.87 5.10 -22.52
C SER A 468 19.17 6.51 -23.06
N GLU A 469 18.41 7.54 -22.68
CA GLU A 469 18.62 8.93 -23.11
C GLU A 469 19.32 9.78 -22.04
N PRO A 470 20.16 10.78 -22.42
CA PRO A 470 20.81 11.66 -21.45
C PRO A 470 19.79 12.38 -20.56
N GLY A 471 19.83 12.11 -19.25
CA GLY A 471 18.91 12.70 -18.26
C GLY A 471 17.62 11.92 -18.02
N GLY A 472 17.50 10.70 -18.55
CA GLY A 472 16.38 9.77 -18.32
C GLY A 472 16.55 8.80 -17.15
#